data_AF-A0A917NY91-F1
#
_entry.id   AF-A0A917NY91-F1
#
_cell.length_a   1.000
_cell.length_b   1.000
_cell.length_c   1.000
_cell.angle_alpha   90.00
_cell.angle_beta   90.00
_cell.angle_gamma   90.00
#
_symmetry.space_group_name_H-M   'P 1'
#
loop_
_entity.id
_entity.type
_entity.pdbx_description
1 polymer ?
#
loop_
_entity_poly.entity_id
_entity_poly.type
_entity_poly.pdbx_seq_one_letter_code
_entity_poly.pdbx_strand_id
1 'polypeptide(L)'
;MPVPLVAIATALVPELARLIAGDRAGVAASHVAEAVRSVTGTDDPVEAQRQLEATPAAASNLKIRLAEIALEQARLQREAADAARQAELDALKSRFADTQNARSTLVELARTGNITVWGAPLVSTVVTVGFLGVTLTLMLTKYDPGTNQFLGSILNIIVGALVAAFTAVVNFWIGSSEGSRTKDAAAQSLQVAQSEQTGQAIRSVQAIAETASRAPAAILPVAAPAAAAPPAVAERAPARDNFPVCITEILQHEGGFVNNPADPGGATNLGITKATLEAFREKAVTEDDVRNLTKDEAQEIYRAKYWNVMRCNDLPPGIDLMVFDFGVNAGPQRSVKLLQKAAGVTIDGSVGPITLAAVRAADPAELIARFAQGRMDHYRSLSTFETFGRGWTNRTEAVRATALRMALAAKA
;
A
#
# COMPACT_ATOMS: atom_id res chain seq x y z
N MET A 1 -9.53 8.30 -43.40
CA MET A 1 -8.29 8.79 -42.76
C MET A 1 -7.26 7.67 -42.84
N PRO A 2 -6.03 7.94 -43.32
CA PRO A 2 -5.04 6.90 -43.56
C PRO A 2 -4.67 6.23 -42.23
N VAL A 3 -4.76 4.90 -42.19
CA VAL A 3 -4.33 4.09 -41.05
C VAL A 3 -2.80 4.23 -40.95
N PRO A 4 -2.22 4.87 -39.93
CA PRO A 4 -0.78 5.14 -39.91
C PRO A 4 0.00 3.82 -39.91
N LEU A 5 1.17 3.78 -40.57
CA LEU A 5 2.10 2.63 -40.61
C LEU A 5 2.36 2.00 -39.22
N VAL A 6 2.18 2.82 -38.18
CA VAL A 6 2.15 2.44 -36.76
C VAL A 6 1.17 1.31 -36.46
N ALA A 7 -0.04 1.30 -37.04
CA ALA A 7 -1.05 0.28 -36.81
C ALA A 7 -0.60 -1.10 -37.32
N ILE A 8 0.08 -1.14 -38.48
CA ILE A 8 0.64 -2.35 -39.08
C ILE A 8 1.73 -2.91 -38.17
N ALA A 9 2.62 -2.04 -37.67
CA ALA A 9 3.66 -2.42 -36.73
C ALA A 9 3.12 -2.92 -35.39
N THR A 10 2.07 -2.30 -34.84
CA THR A 10 1.42 -2.76 -33.59
C THR A 10 0.67 -4.08 -33.75
N ALA A 11 0.16 -4.39 -34.96
CA ALA A 11 -0.46 -5.68 -35.24
C ALA A 11 0.59 -6.81 -35.28
N LEU A 12 1.81 -6.51 -35.73
CA LEU A 12 2.91 -7.47 -35.80
C LEU A 12 3.64 -7.64 -34.47
N VAL A 13 3.79 -6.56 -33.69
CA VAL A 13 4.41 -6.54 -32.37
C VAL A 13 3.53 -5.73 -31.40
N PRO A 14 2.58 -6.39 -30.71
CA PRO A 14 1.62 -5.73 -29.82
C PRO A 14 2.25 -4.92 -28.67
N GLU A 15 3.48 -5.24 -28.26
CA GLU A 15 4.19 -4.51 -27.19
C GLU A 15 4.52 -3.05 -27.60
N LEU A 16 4.64 -2.76 -28.89
CA LEU A 16 4.84 -1.39 -29.39
C LEU A 16 3.65 -0.49 -29.08
N ALA A 17 2.44 -1.03 -28.96
CA ALA A 17 1.24 -0.25 -28.64
C ALA A 17 1.34 0.42 -27.26
N ARG A 18 2.00 -0.24 -26.30
CA ARG A 18 2.21 0.31 -24.95
C ARG A 18 3.29 1.39 -24.92
N LEU A 19 4.33 1.22 -25.73
CA LEU A 19 5.44 2.18 -25.85
C LEU A 19 5.00 3.49 -26.55
N ILE A 20 4.09 3.38 -27.52
CA ILE A 20 3.56 4.53 -28.28
C ILE A 20 2.44 5.26 -27.52
N ALA A 21 1.80 4.63 -26.53
CA ALA A 21 0.74 5.25 -25.74
C ALA A 21 1.22 6.18 -24.60
N GLY A 22 2.54 6.27 -24.35
CA GLY A 22 3.11 7.12 -23.29
C GLY A 22 3.52 8.53 -23.76
N ASP A 23 4.01 9.37 -22.84
CA ASP A 23 4.33 10.80 -23.07
C ASP A 23 5.37 11.08 -24.19
N ARG A 24 6.03 10.06 -24.73
CA ARG A 24 6.96 10.14 -25.87
C ARG A 24 6.43 9.48 -27.16
N ALA A 25 5.11 9.34 -27.26
CA ALA A 25 4.37 8.76 -28.39
C ALA A 25 4.91 9.16 -29.77
N GLY A 26 5.27 10.43 -29.94
CA GLY A 26 5.74 10.98 -31.22
C GLY A 26 7.07 10.40 -31.73
N VAL A 27 8.04 10.14 -30.85
CA VAL A 27 9.38 9.66 -31.23
C VAL A 27 9.36 8.15 -31.52
N ALA A 28 8.60 7.40 -30.72
CA ALA A 28 8.41 5.98 -30.97
C ALA A 28 7.61 5.74 -32.27
N ALA A 29 6.60 6.56 -32.55
CA ALA A 29 5.82 6.49 -33.78
C ALA A 29 6.65 6.80 -35.04
N SER A 30 7.59 7.76 -34.98
CA SER A 30 8.46 8.09 -36.12
C SER A 30 9.45 6.97 -36.45
N HIS A 31 10.10 6.37 -35.45
CA HIS A 31 11.02 5.25 -35.67
C HIS A 31 10.30 4.01 -36.20
N VAL A 32 9.06 3.77 -35.75
CA VAL A 32 8.22 2.68 -36.24
C VAL A 32 7.80 2.91 -37.70
N ALA A 33 7.40 4.13 -38.06
CA ALA A 33 7.07 4.47 -39.45
C ALA A 33 8.28 4.34 -40.39
N GLU A 34 9.47 4.76 -39.94
CA GLU A 34 10.72 4.64 -40.69
C GLU A 34 11.15 3.17 -40.86
N ALA A 35 10.98 2.34 -39.83
CA ALA A 35 11.25 0.90 -39.91
C ALA A 35 10.34 0.21 -40.93
N VAL A 36 9.04 0.53 -40.95
CA VAL A 36 8.10 0.00 -41.94
C VAL A 36 8.51 0.46 -43.35
N ARG A 37 8.77 1.76 -43.55
CA ARG A 37 9.23 2.32 -44.83
C ARG A 37 10.53 1.68 -45.31
N SER A 38 11.47 1.37 -44.41
CA SER A 38 12.76 0.76 -44.77
C SER A 38 12.63 -0.67 -45.30
N VAL A 39 11.57 -1.38 -44.91
CA VAL A 39 11.34 -2.78 -45.32
C VAL A 39 10.39 -2.87 -46.51
N THR A 40 9.39 -1.98 -46.60
CA THR A 40 8.38 -1.99 -47.67
C THR A 40 8.66 -0.98 -48.79
N GLY A 41 9.59 -0.04 -48.59
CA GLY A 41 9.92 0.99 -49.58
C GLY A 41 8.78 1.95 -49.93
N THR A 42 7.68 1.91 -49.17
CA THR A 42 6.46 2.68 -49.45
C THR A 42 5.91 3.33 -48.19
N ASP A 43 5.29 4.49 -48.38
CA ASP A 43 4.57 5.25 -47.37
C ASP A 43 3.08 4.93 -47.32
N ASP A 44 2.59 4.20 -48.32
CA ASP A 44 1.20 3.78 -48.36
C ASP A 44 1.00 2.55 -47.46
N PRO A 45 0.22 2.66 -46.38
CA PRO A 45 -0.04 1.55 -45.45
C PRO A 45 -0.71 0.35 -46.13
N VAL A 46 -1.55 0.57 -47.15
CA VAL A 46 -2.25 -0.53 -47.84
C VAL A 46 -1.29 -1.29 -48.77
N GLU A 47 -0.33 -0.59 -49.36
CA GLU A 47 0.72 -1.19 -50.18
C GLU A 47 1.76 -1.90 -49.31
N ALA A 48 2.15 -1.29 -48.18
CA ALA A 48 3.04 -1.89 -47.20
C ALA A 48 2.50 -3.23 -46.68
N GLN A 49 1.20 -3.29 -46.35
CA GLN A 49 0.58 -4.53 -45.90
C GLN A 49 0.59 -5.62 -46.98
N ARG A 50 0.25 -5.27 -48.23
CA ARG A 50 0.27 -6.23 -49.35
C ARG A 50 1.66 -6.79 -49.61
N GLN A 51 2.71 -5.99 -49.51
CA GLN A 51 4.09 -6.47 -49.68
C GLN A 51 4.55 -7.39 -48.54
N LEU A 52 4.14 -7.09 -47.31
CA LEU A 52 4.44 -7.92 -46.14
C LEU A 52 3.69 -9.26 -46.17
N GLU A 53 2.47 -9.28 -46.71
CA GLU A 53 1.69 -10.50 -46.95
C GLU A 53 2.28 -11.34 -48.11
N ALA A 54 2.77 -10.67 -49.17
CA ALA A 54 3.36 -11.34 -50.33
C ALA A 54 4.76 -11.94 -50.06
N THR A 55 5.52 -11.38 -49.11
CA THR A 55 6.91 -11.79 -48.83
C THR A 55 7.11 -12.12 -47.35
N PRO A 56 7.02 -13.40 -46.94
CA PRO A 56 7.19 -13.83 -45.54
C PRO A 56 8.54 -13.43 -44.91
N ALA A 57 9.59 -13.30 -45.73
CA ALA A 57 10.91 -12.83 -45.30
C ALA A 57 10.91 -11.34 -44.91
N ALA A 58 10.14 -10.50 -45.62
CA ALA A 58 10.01 -9.08 -45.31
C ALA A 58 9.25 -8.88 -43.98
N ALA A 59 8.17 -9.64 -43.76
CA ALA A 59 7.43 -9.62 -42.50
C ALA A 59 8.29 -10.07 -41.30
N SER A 60 9.15 -11.07 -41.49
CA SER A 60 10.06 -11.56 -40.44
C SER A 60 11.16 -10.54 -40.11
N ASN A 61 11.76 -9.92 -41.14
CA ASN A 61 12.75 -8.85 -40.95
C ASN A 61 12.16 -7.61 -40.28
N LEU A 62 10.92 -7.24 -40.62
CA LEU A 62 10.22 -6.13 -39.97
C LEU A 62 9.95 -6.44 -38.49
N LYS A 63 9.50 -7.65 -38.15
CA LYS A 63 9.30 -8.07 -36.77
C LYS A 63 10.58 -7.98 -35.93
N ILE A 64 11.71 -8.42 -36.48
CA ILE A 64 13.00 -8.36 -35.78
C ILE A 64 13.39 -6.91 -35.51
N ARG A 65 13.36 -6.03 -36.53
CA ARG A 65 13.69 -4.61 -36.38
C ARG A 65 12.76 -3.88 -35.41
N LEU A 66 11.47 -4.18 -35.45
CA LEU A 66 10.49 -3.62 -34.52
C LEU A 66 10.70 -4.09 -33.08
N ALA A 67 11.11 -5.35 -32.88
CA ALA A 67 11.45 -5.89 -31.57
C ALA A 67 12.75 -5.26 -31.01
N GLU A 68 13.75 -5.01 -31.85
CA GLU A 68 14.99 -4.31 -31.47
C GLU A 68 14.68 -2.88 -30.99
N ILE A 69 13.86 -2.14 -31.74
CA ILE A 69 13.44 -0.78 -31.37
C ILE A 69 12.64 -0.79 -30.06
N ALA A 70 11.74 -1.76 -29.89
CA ALA A 70 10.96 -1.89 -28.66
C ALA A 70 11.85 -2.14 -27.43
N LEU A 71 12.86 -3.01 -27.59
CA LEU A 71 13.79 -3.35 -26.53
C LEU A 71 14.69 -2.17 -26.15
N GLU A 72 15.19 -1.43 -27.14
CA GLU A 72 16.03 -0.25 -26.92
C GLU A 72 15.26 0.86 -26.18
N GLN A 73 14.03 1.13 -26.59
CA GLN A 73 13.17 2.12 -25.92
C GLN A 73 12.84 1.70 -24.48
N ALA A 74 12.55 0.41 -24.26
CA ALA A 74 12.29 -0.10 -22.92
C ALA A 74 13.53 0.01 -22.02
N ARG A 75 14.74 -0.19 -22.57
CA ARG A 75 16.00 -0.05 -21.83
C ARG A 75 16.24 1.40 -21.40
N LEU A 76 16.09 2.36 -22.32
CA LEU A 76 16.25 3.79 -22.01
C LEU A 76 15.25 4.28 -20.96
N GLN A 77 14.00 3.80 -21.00
CA GLN A 77 13.01 4.12 -19.99
C GLN A 77 13.37 3.58 -18.60
N ARG A 78 13.96 2.38 -18.53
CA ARG A 78 14.44 1.80 -17.27
C ARG A 78 15.60 2.60 -16.69
N GLU A 79 16.60 2.91 -17.51
CA GLU A 79 17.77 3.70 -17.09
C GLU A 79 17.34 5.10 -16.59
N ALA A 80 16.38 5.74 -17.27
CA ALA A 80 15.82 7.01 -16.82
C ALA A 80 15.03 6.90 -15.49
N ALA A 81 14.24 5.85 -15.32
CA ALA A 81 13.48 5.62 -14.09
C ALA A 81 14.39 5.32 -12.90
N ASP A 82 15.47 4.57 -13.12
CA ASP A 82 16.46 4.26 -12.08
C ASP A 82 17.28 5.50 -11.72
N ALA A 83 17.65 6.33 -12.70
CA ALA A 83 18.30 7.62 -12.45
C ALA A 83 17.42 8.58 -11.65
N ALA A 84 16.11 8.64 -11.95
CA ALA A 84 15.16 9.46 -11.20
C ALA A 84 15.01 8.98 -9.75
N ARG A 85 14.92 7.67 -9.54
CA ARG A 85 14.86 7.07 -8.20
C ARG A 85 16.15 7.34 -7.42
N GLN A 86 17.30 7.26 -8.08
CA GLN A 86 18.59 7.55 -7.46
C GLN A 86 18.69 9.03 -7.04
N ALA A 87 18.25 9.96 -7.88
CA ALA A 87 18.21 11.38 -7.55
C ALA A 87 17.29 11.68 -6.35
N GLU A 88 16.15 10.99 -6.24
CA GLU A 88 15.25 11.11 -5.09
C GLU A 88 15.90 10.58 -3.80
N LEU A 89 16.58 9.43 -3.88
CA LEU A 89 17.33 8.87 -2.75
C LEU A 89 18.46 9.80 -2.30
N ASP A 90 19.18 10.41 -3.23
CA ASP A 90 20.27 11.33 -2.90
C ASP A 90 19.75 12.66 -2.33
N ALA A 91 18.62 13.16 -2.83
CA ALA A 91 17.93 14.32 -2.24
C ALA A 91 17.43 14.02 -0.82
N LEU A 92 16.91 12.81 -0.59
CA LEU A 92 16.45 12.37 0.72
C LEU A 92 17.62 12.18 1.69
N LYS A 93 18.73 11.57 1.24
CA LYS A 93 19.98 11.43 2.02
C LYS A 93 20.55 12.78 2.42
N SER A 94 20.56 13.75 1.50
CA SER A 94 21.03 15.11 1.79
C SER A 94 20.22 15.76 2.92
N ARG A 95 18.88 15.68 2.88
CA ARG A 95 18.00 16.17 3.96
C ARG A 95 18.24 15.50 5.31
N PHE A 96 18.60 14.22 5.32
CA PHE A 96 18.96 13.50 6.54
C PHE A 96 20.39 13.81 7.01
N ALA A 97 21.33 14.05 6.10
CA ALA A 97 22.70 14.42 6.42
C ALA A 97 22.78 15.76 7.14
N ASP A 98 21.96 16.75 6.75
CA ASP A 98 21.91 18.07 7.42
C ASP A 98 21.44 17.97 8.88
N THR A 99 20.49 17.08 9.17
CA THR A 99 19.96 16.87 10.53
C THR A 99 20.85 15.98 11.39
N GLN A 100 21.55 15.01 10.80
CA GLN A 100 22.53 14.19 11.51
C GLN A 100 23.83 14.95 11.80
N ASN A 101 24.32 15.76 10.85
CA ASN A 101 25.51 16.60 11.05
C ASN A 101 25.32 17.59 12.20
N ALA A 102 24.17 18.26 12.31
CA ALA A 102 23.94 19.17 13.44
C ALA A 102 24.08 18.49 14.82
N ARG A 103 23.76 17.19 14.93
CA ARG A 103 23.86 16.42 16.19
C ARG A 103 25.25 15.84 16.43
N SER A 104 25.93 15.34 15.39
CA SER A 104 27.32 14.87 15.53
C SER A 104 28.26 16.02 15.89
N THR A 105 28.08 17.19 15.27
CA THR A 105 28.86 18.39 15.59
C THR A 105 28.64 18.83 17.05
N LEU A 106 27.42 18.71 17.60
CA LEU A 106 27.14 18.97 19.03
C LEU A 106 27.83 17.97 19.96
N VAL A 107 27.84 16.68 19.61
CA VAL A 107 28.53 15.62 20.40
C VAL A 107 30.05 15.77 20.32
N GLU A 108 30.59 16.20 19.18
CA GLU A 108 32.01 16.44 18.98
C GLU A 108 32.47 17.72 19.69
N LEU A 109 31.68 18.79 19.64
CA LEU A 109 31.88 20.01 20.44
C LEU A 109 31.77 19.71 21.96
N ALA A 110 30.91 18.77 22.37
CA ALA A 110 30.80 18.33 23.77
C ALA A 110 32.09 17.69 24.30
N ARG A 111 32.79 16.93 23.44
CA ARG A 111 34.08 16.31 23.78
C ARG A 111 35.23 17.31 23.87
N THR A 112 35.13 18.46 23.22
CA THR A 112 36.16 19.52 23.24
C THR A 112 35.98 20.51 24.41
N GLY A 113 34.96 20.33 25.26
CA GLY A 113 34.73 21.15 26.45
C GLY A 113 34.19 22.57 26.16
N ASN A 114 33.68 22.82 24.95
CA ASN A 114 33.17 24.12 24.55
C ASN A 114 31.79 24.40 25.18
N ILE A 115 31.61 25.55 25.84
CA ILE A 115 30.39 25.95 26.55
C ILE A 115 29.16 26.08 25.63
N THR A 116 29.36 26.35 24.33
CA THR A 116 28.28 26.50 23.35
C THR A 116 27.43 25.24 23.15
N VAL A 117 27.92 24.08 23.57
CA VAL A 117 27.24 22.77 23.54
C VAL A 117 25.99 22.74 24.42
N TRP A 118 25.99 23.50 25.51
CA TRP A 118 24.86 23.57 26.43
C TRP A 118 23.68 24.38 25.88
N GLY A 119 23.85 25.09 24.76
CA GLY A 119 22.79 25.93 24.20
C GLY A 119 21.50 25.18 23.91
N ALA A 120 21.56 24.04 23.20
CA ALA A 120 20.35 23.28 22.86
C ALA A 120 19.68 22.60 24.07
N PRO A 121 20.41 21.92 24.99
CA PRO A 121 19.83 21.42 26.23
C PRO A 121 19.27 22.53 27.14
N LEU A 122 19.97 23.67 27.26
CA LEU A 122 19.53 24.81 28.09
C LEU A 122 18.26 25.44 27.55
N VAL A 123 18.20 25.72 26.25
CA VAL A 123 16.99 26.26 25.59
C VAL A 123 15.83 25.27 25.70
N SER A 124 16.08 23.98 25.46
CA SER A 124 15.07 22.92 25.64
C SER A 124 14.54 22.90 27.07
N THR A 125 15.43 22.97 28.07
CA THR A 125 15.06 22.97 29.49
C THR A 125 14.20 24.20 29.85
N VAL A 126 14.59 25.39 29.38
CA VAL A 126 13.85 26.64 29.62
C VAL A 126 12.46 26.57 29.00
N VAL A 127 12.33 26.10 27.75
CA VAL A 127 11.05 25.97 27.06
C VAL A 127 10.15 24.94 27.75
N THR A 128 10.68 23.78 28.13
CA THR A 128 9.90 22.73 28.81
C THR A 128 9.45 23.17 30.21
N VAL A 129 10.35 23.74 31.03
CA VAL A 129 10.01 24.23 32.37
C VAL A 129 9.04 25.41 32.29
N GLY A 130 9.23 26.33 31.34
CA GLY A 130 8.32 27.46 31.11
C GLY A 130 6.91 27.01 30.71
N PHE A 131 6.81 26.04 29.78
CA PHE A 131 5.53 25.48 29.36
C PHE A 131 4.80 24.80 30.53
N LEU A 132 5.49 23.96 31.31
CA LEU A 132 4.92 23.29 32.47
C LEU A 132 4.54 24.29 33.59
N GLY A 133 5.36 25.33 33.80
CA GLY A 133 5.09 26.37 34.78
C GLY A 133 3.84 27.19 34.45
N VAL A 134 3.69 27.61 33.19
CA VAL A 134 2.50 28.37 32.74
C VAL A 134 1.24 27.51 32.79
N THR A 135 1.30 26.26 32.31
CA THR A 135 0.15 25.34 32.36
C THR A 135 -0.26 24.98 33.78
N LEU A 136 0.71 24.76 34.68
CA LEU A 136 0.45 24.51 36.10
C LEU A 136 -0.12 25.75 36.80
N THR A 137 0.41 26.93 36.51
CA THR A 137 -0.09 28.19 37.09
C THR A 137 -1.54 28.45 36.66
N LEU A 138 -1.87 28.20 35.39
CA LEU A 138 -3.23 28.30 34.86
C LEU A 138 -4.20 27.32 35.54
N MET A 139 -3.75 26.09 35.78
CA MET A 139 -4.55 25.09 36.51
C MET A 139 -4.78 25.48 37.97
N LEU A 140 -3.75 25.99 38.66
CA LEU A 140 -3.82 26.29 40.10
C LEU A 140 -4.57 27.59 40.42
N THR A 141 -4.47 28.60 39.55
CA THR A 141 -5.08 29.91 39.77
C THR A 141 -6.56 29.97 39.38
N LYS A 142 -7.13 28.90 38.80
CA LYS A 142 -8.51 28.87 38.24
C LYS A 142 -8.81 30.12 37.42
N TYR A 143 -7.86 30.51 36.55
CA TYR A 143 -7.99 31.71 35.74
C TYR A 143 -9.24 31.61 34.85
N ASP A 144 -10.20 32.51 35.06
CA ASP A 144 -11.38 32.66 34.21
C ASP A 144 -11.05 33.64 33.07
N PRO A 145 -10.92 33.16 31.82
CA PRO A 145 -10.61 34.03 30.68
C PRO A 145 -11.72 35.05 30.37
N GLY A 146 -12.91 34.92 30.97
CA GLY A 146 -14.03 35.85 30.81
C GLY A 146 -13.88 37.18 31.53
N THR A 147 -12.99 37.29 32.53
CA THR A 147 -12.90 38.49 33.37
C THR A 147 -12.12 39.65 32.72
N ASN A 148 -11.14 39.34 31.86
CA ASN A 148 -10.40 40.36 31.11
C ASN A 148 -9.96 39.82 29.74
N GLN A 149 -10.71 40.19 28.69
CA GLN A 149 -10.50 39.72 27.32
C GLN A 149 -9.09 40.02 26.78
N PHE A 150 -8.47 41.11 27.23
CA PHE A 150 -7.11 41.48 26.85
C PHE A 150 -6.07 40.50 27.45
N LEU A 151 -6.18 40.19 28.75
CA LEU A 151 -5.30 39.21 29.39
C LEU A 151 -5.53 37.79 28.85
N GLY A 152 -6.78 37.41 28.54
CA GLY A 152 -7.10 36.10 27.96
C GLY A 152 -6.47 35.90 26.56
N SER A 153 -6.47 36.96 25.73
CA SER A 153 -5.88 36.90 24.40
C SER A 153 -4.35 36.79 24.44
N ILE A 154 -3.71 37.57 25.31
CA ILE A 154 -2.25 37.49 25.53
C ILE A 154 -1.87 36.09 26.02
N LEU A 155 -2.65 35.53 26.95
CA LEU A 155 -2.39 34.22 27.52
C LEU A 155 -2.55 33.10 26.47
N ASN A 156 -3.56 33.16 25.60
CA ASN A 156 -3.72 32.21 24.50
C ASN A 156 -2.56 32.27 23.49
N ILE A 157 -2.06 33.46 23.17
CA ILE A 157 -0.89 33.63 22.29
C ILE A 157 0.36 33.02 22.93
N ILE A 158 0.59 33.27 24.23
CA ILE A 158 1.73 32.73 24.98
C ILE A 158 1.65 31.19 25.05
N VAL A 159 0.48 30.63 25.36
CA VAL A 159 0.29 29.17 25.42
C VAL A 159 0.50 28.55 24.04
N GLY A 160 -0.04 29.15 22.98
CA GLY A 160 0.17 28.68 21.60
C GLY A 160 1.64 28.69 21.17
N ALA A 161 2.36 29.77 21.48
CA ALA A 161 3.79 29.87 21.20
C ALA A 161 4.62 28.83 21.98
N LEU A 162 4.26 28.56 23.24
CA LEU A 162 4.94 27.55 24.06
C LEU A 162 4.66 26.12 23.58
N VAL A 163 3.44 25.80 23.11
CA VAL A 163 3.11 24.50 22.52
C VAL A 163 3.94 24.25 21.24
N ALA A 164 4.05 25.26 20.38
CA ALA A 164 4.86 25.17 19.17
C ALA A 164 6.36 24.95 19.49
N ALA A 165 6.90 25.69 20.46
CA ALA A 165 8.28 25.54 20.91
C ALA A 165 8.54 24.17 21.56
N PHE A 166 7.61 23.66 22.38
CA PHE A 166 7.71 22.33 22.98
C PHE A 166 7.68 21.22 21.93
N THR A 167 6.81 21.33 20.91
CA THR A 167 6.75 20.38 19.79
C THR A 167 8.06 20.36 19.00
N ALA A 168 8.67 21.53 18.78
CA ALA A 168 9.98 21.63 18.12
C ALA A 168 11.09 20.94 18.94
N VAL A 169 11.08 21.06 20.27
CA VAL A 169 12.02 20.37 21.15
C VAL A 169 11.83 18.85 21.08
N VAL A 170 10.60 18.35 21.16
CA VAL A 170 10.31 16.90 21.06
C VAL A 170 10.78 16.33 19.72
N ASN A 171 10.49 17.02 18.61
CA ASN A 171 10.95 16.62 17.29
C ASN A 171 12.48 16.65 17.17
N PHE A 172 13.13 17.65 17.76
CA PHE A 172 14.59 17.75 17.80
C PHE A 172 15.25 16.56 18.52
N TRP A 173 14.61 15.96 19.53
CA TRP A 173 15.18 14.84 20.28
C TRP A 173 14.74 13.45 19.76
N ILE A 174 13.47 13.29 19.34
CA ILE A 174 12.89 11.99 18.99
C ILE A 174 12.97 11.69 17.48
N GLY A 175 12.97 12.71 16.63
CA GLY A 175 12.67 12.57 15.19
C GLY A 175 13.68 11.81 14.31
N SER A 176 14.82 11.32 14.81
CA SER A 176 15.87 10.72 13.94
C SER A 176 16.22 9.26 14.19
N SER A 177 15.74 8.61 15.25
CA SER A 177 16.32 7.32 15.68
C SER A 177 15.58 6.10 15.13
N GLU A 178 14.27 6.18 14.88
CA GLU A 178 13.45 5.03 14.52
C GLU A 178 13.17 4.92 13.01
N GLY A 179 13.17 6.05 12.30
CA GLY A 179 12.87 6.13 10.87
C GLY A 179 14.02 5.78 9.92
N SER A 180 15.29 5.85 10.35
CA SER A 180 16.45 5.60 9.46
C SER A 180 16.74 4.11 9.31
N ARG A 181 16.75 3.37 10.43
CA ARG A 181 17.12 1.94 10.45
C ARG A 181 16.11 1.07 9.70
N THR A 182 14.85 1.48 9.68
CA THR A 182 13.75 0.82 8.98
C THR A 182 13.79 1.08 7.47
N LYS A 183 14.25 2.25 7.04
CA LYS A 183 14.38 2.62 5.62
C LYS A 183 15.60 2.02 4.96
N ASP A 184 16.75 2.00 5.63
CA ASP A 184 17.99 1.42 5.07
C ASP A 184 17.86 -0.10 4.89
N ALA A 185 17.24 -0.79 5.85
CA ALA A 185 16.94 -2.22 5.75
C ALA A 185 15.90 -2.52 4.66
N ALA A 186 14.87 -1.68 4.53
CA ALA A 186 13.85 -1.83 3.48
C ALA A 186 14.46 -1.63 2.08
N ALA A 187 15.26 -0.58 1.88
CA ALA A 187 15.93 -0.31 0.61
C ALA A 187 16.90 -1.43 0.21
N GLN A 188 17.71 -1.92 1.16
CA GLN A 188 18.65 -3.02 0.91
C GLN A 188 17.94 -4.35 0.61
N SER A 189 16.83 -4.64 1.30
CA SER A 189 16.04 -5.84 1.03
C SER A 189 15.31 -5.81 -0.32
N LEU A 190 14.85 -4.62 -0.75
CA LEU A 190 14.21 -4.43 -2.05
C LEU A 190 15.24 -4.61 -3.19
N GLN A 191 16.47 -4.15 -2.98
CA GLN A 191 17.56 -4.25 -3.95
C GLN A 191 18.01 -5.71 -4.15
N VAL A 192 18.06 -6.50 -3.08
CA VAL A 192 18.36 -7.94 -3.16
C VAL A 192 17.23 -8.69 -3.87
N ALA A 193 15.97 -8.45 -3.50
CA ALA A 193 14.80 -9.13 -4.11
C ALA A 193 14.65 -8.83 -5.62
N GLN A 194 14.93 -7.60 -6.04
CA GLN A 194 14.89 -7.22 -7.46
C GLN A 194 16.02 -7.86 -8.27
N SER A 195 17.21 -8.03 -7.68
CA SER A 195 18.34 -8.71 -8.33
C SER A 195 18.07 -10.21 -8.57
N GLU A 196 17.39 -10.87 -7.63
CA GLU A 196 17.02 -12.28 -7.73
C GLU A 196 15.90 -12.52 -8.76
N GLN A 197 14.87 -11.66 -8.78
CA GLN A 197 13.83 -11.70 -9.81
C GLN A 197 14.39 -11.48 -11.22
N THR A 198 15.37 -10.57 -11.36
CA THR A 198 16.01 -10.28 -12.64
C THR A 198 16.87 -11.46 -13.12
N GLY A 199 17.59 -12.13 -12.20
CA GLY A 199 18.35 -13.34 -12.51
C GLY A 199 17.48 -14.56 -12.88
N GLN A 200 16.22 -14.61 -12.42
CA GLN A 200 15.26 -15.63 -12.83
C GLN A 200 14.62 -15.32 -14.19
N ALA A 201 14.35 -14.04 -14.49
CA ALA A 201 13.82 -13.59 -15.78
C ALA A 201 14.83 -13.78 -16.93
N ILE A 202 16.12 -13.55 -16.68
CA ILE A 202 17.17 -13.80 -17.68
C ILE A 202 17.28 -15.30 -17.98
N ARG A 203 17.18 -16.16 -16.96
CA ARG A 203 17.21 -17.62 -17.12
C ARG A 203 15.98 -18.16 -17.86
N SER A 204 14.79 -17.59 -17.64
CA SER A 204 13.59 -18.00 -18.37
C SER A 204 13.62 -17.53 -19.83
N VAL A 205 14.17 -16.34 -20.12
CA VAL A 205 14.35 -15.86 -21.50
C VAL A 205 15.40 -16.68 -22.25
N GLN A 206 16.51 -17.06 -21.61
CA GLN A 206 17.50 -17.98 -22.19
C GLN A 206 16.91 -19.36 -22.47
N ALA A 207 16.09 -19.91 -21.55
CA ALA A 207 15.42 -21.19 -21.76
C ALA A 207 14.39 -21.16 -22.91
N ILE A 208 13.69 -20.04 -23.09
CA ILE A 208 12.76 -19.83 -24.22
C ILE A 208 13.54 -19.72 -25.54
N ALA A 209 14.66 -19.01 -25.56
CA ALA A 209 15.52 -18.89 -26.74
C ALA A 209 16.14 -20.25 -27.15
N GLU A 210 16.59 -21.05 -26.20
CA GLU A 210 17.09 -22.41 -26.45
C GLU A 210 15.99 -23.35 -26.98
N THR A 211 14.76 -23.24 -26.46
CA THR A 211 13.61 -24.03 -26.89
C THR A 211 13.16 -23.64 -28.31
N ALA A 212 13.16 -22.35 -28.64
CA ALA A 212 12.83 -21.85 -29.97
C ALA A 212 13.87 -22.27 -31.02
N SER A 213 15.13 -22.47 -30.64
CA SER A 213 16.20 -22.90 -31.55
C SER A 213 16.13 -24.39 -31.95
N ARG A 214 15.35 -25.22 -31.23
CA ARG A 214 15.33 -26.69 -31.38
C ARG A 214 14.08 -27.28 -32.04
N ALA A 215 13.03 -26.48 -32.32
CA ALA A 215 11.77 -27.01 -32.85
C ALA A 215 11.71 -26.97 -34.39
N PRO A 216 11.51 -28.12 -35.09
CA PRO A 216 11.25 -28.12 -36.52
C PRO A 216 9.80 -27.70 -36.82
N ALA A 217 9.63 -26.90 -37.88
CA ALA A 217 8.38 -26.31 -38.32
C ALA A 217 7.32 -27.37 -38.69
N ALA A 218 6.20 -27.39 -37.98
CA ALA A 218 4.99 -28.09 -38.38
C ALA A 218 3.77 -27.15 -38.23
N ILE A 219 3.13 -26.89 -39.36
CA ILE A 219 1.96 -26.02 -39.53
C ILE A 219 0.71 -26.78 -39.08
N LEU A 220 -0.13 -26.18 -38.24
CA LEU A 220 -1.54 -26.53 -38.10
C LEU A 220 -2.40 -25.27 -38.30
N PRO A 221 -3.49 -25.33 -39.08
CA PRO A 221 -4.36 -24.18 -39.29
C PRO A 221 -5.38 -24.10 -38.15
N VAL A 222 -5.33 -23.03 -37.35
CA VAL A 222 -6.45 -22.67 -36.47
C VAL A 222 -7.36 -21.74 -37.26
N ALA A 223 -8.52 -22.27 -37.63
CA ALA A 223 -9.65 -21.53 -38.16
C ALA A 223 -10.01 -20.38 -37.20
N ALA A 224 -10.17 -19.18 -37.76
CA ALA A 224 -10.72 -18.04 -37.07
C ALA A 224 -12.17 -18.32 -36.66
N PRO A 225 -12.56 -18.14 -35.38
CA PRO A 225 -13.93 -17.77 -35.09
C PRO A 225 -14.10 -16.27 -35.35
N ALA A 226 -15.21 -15.97 -36.01
CA ALA A 226 -15.63 -14.64 -36.44
C ALA A 226 -15.55 -13.58 -35.33
N ALA A 227 -15.29 -12.36 -35.77
CA ALA A 227 -15.35 -11.13 -35.00
C ALA A 227 -16.65 -11.05 -34.18
N ALA A 228 -16.54 -11.27 -32.87
CA ALA A 228 -17.42 -10.65 -31.91
C ALA A 228 -16.84 -9.26 -31.62
N ALA A 229 -17.71 -8.24 -31.67
CA ALA A 229 -17.41 -6.86 -31.32
C ALA A 229 -16.55 -6.77 -30.04
N PRO A 230 -15.69 -5.73 -29.89
CA PRO A 230 -14.91 -5.56 -28.68
C PRO A 230 -15.86 -5.65 -27.48
N PRO A 231 -15.53 -6.38 -26.40
CA PRO A 231 -16.27 -6.17 -25.17
C PRO A 231 -16.05 -4.70 -24.86
N ALA A 232 -17.13 -3.92 -24.98
CA ALA A 232 -17.28 -2.65 -24.31
C ALA A 232 -16.64 -2.81 -22.94
N VAL A 233 -15.81 -1.84 -22.56
CA VAL A 233 -15.22 -1.72 -21.22
C VAL A 233 -16.20 -2.34 -20.26
N ALA A 234 -15.92 -3.57 -19.83
CA ALA A 234 -16.85 -4.28 -18.98
C ALA A 234 -16.83 -3.44 -17.72
N GLU A 235 -17.87 -2.63 -17.58
CA GLU A 235 -18.28 -2.07 -16.32
C GLU A 235 -18.13 -3.24 -15.35
N ARG A 236 -17.09 -3.12 -14.51
CA ARG A 236 -16.72 -4.13 -13.53
C ARG A 236 -18.05 -4.51 -12.89
N ALA A 237 -18.50 -5.76 -13.07
CA ALA A 237 -19.63 -6.25 -12.28
C ALA A 237 -19.36 -5.76 -10.85
N PRO A 238 -20.30 -5.05 -10.20
CA PRO A 238 -20.01 -4.38 -8.94
C PRO A 238 -19.34 -5.41 -8.05
N ALA A 239 -18.11 -5.11 -7.62
CA ALA A 239 -17.41 -5.97 -6.67
C ALA A 239 -18.43 -6.23 -5.56
N ARG A 240 -18.85 -7.49 -5.39
CA ARG A 240 -19.85 -7.83 -4.39
C ARG A 240 -19.32 -7.31 -3.07
N ASP A 241 -19.97 -6.28 -2.56
CA ASP A 241 -19.60 -5.68 -1.30
C ASP A 241 -20.04 -6.66 -0.20
N ASN A 242 -19.10 -7.50 0.24
CA ASN A 242 -19.36 -8.52 1.26
C ASN A 242 -19.42 -7.93 2.67
N PHE A 243 -19.20 -6.62 2.83
CA PHE A 243 -19.21 -5.99 4.15
C PHE A 243 -20.49 -6.29 4.95
N PRO A 244 -21.73 -6.23 4.41
CA PRO A 244 -22.93 -6.51 5.18
C PRO A 244 -22.96 -7.95 5.72
N VAL A 245 -22.43 -8.90 4.94
CA VAL A 245 -22.31 -10.31 5.36
C VAL A 245 -21.24 -10.43 6.45
N CYS A 246 -20.06 -9.86 6.22
CA CYS A 246 -18.95 -9.98 7.15
C CYS A 246 -19.19 -9.26 8.48
N ILE A 247 -19.80 -8.07 8.46
CA ILE A 247 -20.10 -7.32 9.69
C ILE A 247 -21.17 -8.03 10.52
N THR A 248 -22.14 -8.69 9.87
CA THR A 248 -23.15 -9.49 10.57
C THR A 248 -22.50 -10.65 11.32
N GLU A 249 -21.52 -11.33 10.72
CA GLU A 249 -20.76 -12.40 11.39
C GLU A 249 -19.91 -11.86 12.57
N ILE A 250 -19.24 -10.72 12.39
CA ILE A 250 -18.45 -10.10 13.47
C ILE A 250 -19.36 -9.68 14.63
N LEU A 251 -20.50 -9.05 14.35
CA LEU A 251 -21.43 -8.58 15.37
C LEU A 251 -22.12 -9.71 16.14
N GLN A 252 -22.17 -10.95 15.62
CA GLN A 252 -22.61 -12.10 16.42
C GLN A 252 -21.64 -12.44 17.55
N HIS A 253 -20.36 -12.10 17.39
CA HIS A 253 -19.31 -12.32 18.38
C HIS A 253 -19.09 -11.11 19.30
N GLU A 254 -19.56 -9.92 18.90
CA GLU A 254 -19.49 -8.67 19.66
C GLU A 254 -20.75 -8.57 20.53
N GLY A 255 -20.58 -8.62 21.86
CA GLY A 255 -21.70 -8.50 22.79
C GLY A 255 -22.37 -7.11 22.80
N GLY A 256 -23.45 -6.98 23.56
CA GLY A 256 -24.11 -5.69 23.83
C GLY A 256 -23.29 -4.76 24.73
N PHE A 257 -23.87 -3.61 25.09
CA PHE A 257 -23.23 -2.58 25.93
C PHE A 257 -22.54 -3.14 27.18
N VAL A 258 -21.24 -2.86 27.31
CA VAL A 258 -20.45 -3.15 28.51
C VAL A 258 -19.88 -1.83 29.03
N ASN A 259 -20.16 -1.51 30.30
CA ASN A 259 -19.52 -0.42 31.01
C ASN A 259 -18.87 -0.99 32.27
N ASN A 260 -17.57 -1.22 32.22
CA ASN A 260 -16.81 -1.68 33.37
C ASN A 260 -16.04 -0.48 33.98
N PRO A 261 -16.34 -0.07 35.23
CA PRO A 261 -15.66 1.06 35.89
C PRO A 261 -14.16 0.87 36.10
N ALA A 262 -13.65 -0.36 36.01
CA ALA A 262 -12.23 -0.70 36.15
C ALA A 262 -11.48 -0.81 34.81
N ASP A 263 -12.16 -0.64 33.67
CA ASP A 263 -11.57 -0.78 32.34
C ASP A 263 -11.10 0.58 31.80
N PRO A 264 -9.81 0.77 31.48
CA PRO A 264 -9.31 2.00 30.88
C PRO A 264 -9.93 2.30 29.50
N GLY A 265 -10.60 1.32 28.87
CA GLY A 265 -11.35 1.49 27.61
C GLY A 265 -12.69 2.25 27.75
N GLY A 266 -13.23 2.38 28.97
CA GLY A 266 -14.48 3.09 29.25
C GLY A 266 -15.73 2.45 28.63
N ALA A 267 -16.84 3.20 28.60
CA ALA A 267 -18.10 2.74 28.00
C ALA A 267 -17.87 2.23 26.55
N THR A 268 -18.34 1.00 26.29
CA THR A 268 -18.21 0.34 24.99
C THR A 268 -19.56 -0.24 24.57
N ASN A 269 -19.97 0.02 23.33
CA ASN A 269 -21.18 -0.54 22.74
C ASN A 269 -20.88 -1.04 21.33
N LEU A 270 -21.38 -2.22 20.96
CA LEU A 270 -21.15 -2.82 19.64
C LEU A 270 -19.65 -2.92 19.26
N GLY A 271 -18.76 -3.08 20.26
CA GLY A 271 -17.31 -3.09 20.07
C GLY A 271 -16.65 -1.72 19.86
N ILE A 272 -17.43 -0.63 19.87
CA ILE A 272 -16.94 0.73 19.70
C ILE A 272 -16.76 1.39 21.06
N THR A 273 -15.51 1.75 21.39
CA THR A 273 -15.16 2.50 22.60
C THR A 273 -15.52 3.98 22.47
N LYS A 274 -15.70 4.66 23.60
CA LYS A 274 -15.88 6.13 23.65
C LYS A 274 -14.85 6.88 22.80
N ALA A 275 -13.56 6.56 22.96
CA ALA A 275 -12.48 7.20 22.20
C ALA A 275 -12.59 6.95 20.70
N THR A 276 -13.06 5.76 20.29
CA THR A 276 -13.26 5.43 18.87
C THR A 276 -14.41 6.24 18.29
N LEU A 277 -15.50 6.41 19.04
CA LEU A 277 -16.67 7.19 18.65
C LEU A 277 -16.38 8.69 18.62
N GLU A 278 -15.60 9.20 19.58
CA GLU A 278 -15.13 10.59 19.65
C GLU A 278 -14.24 10.96 18.47
N ALA A 279 -13.28 10.09 18.16
CA ALA A 279 -12.44 10.28 16.97
C ALA A 279 -13.23 10.19 15.66
N PHE A 280 -14.34 9.46 15.61
CA PHE A 280 -15.17 9.35 14.40
C PHE A 280 -16.11 10.54 14.24
N ARG A 281 -16.72 11.02 15.34
CA ARG A 281 -17.63 12.17 15.34
C ARG A 281 -16.91 13.52 15.36
N GLU A 282 -15.58 13.51 15.52
CA GLU A 282 -14.73 14.70 15.65
C GLU A 282 -15.20 15.70 16.73
N LYS A 283 -15.83 15.18 17.79
CA LYS A 283 -16.37 15.97 18.91
C LYS A 283 -16.38 15.16 20.18
N ALA A 284 -16.38 15.85 21.33
CA ALA A 284 -16.53 15.19 22.62
C ALA A 284 -17.82 14.38 22.70
N VAL A 285 -17.72 13.17 23.23
CA VAL A 285 -18.82 12.19 23.29
C VAL A 285 -19.05 11.81 24.74
N THR A 286 -20.31 11.66 25.14
CA THR A 286 -20.69 11.24 26.49
C THR A 286 -20.82 9.72 26.59
N GLU A 287 -20.99 9.17 27.79
CA GLU A 287 -21.30 7.73 27.94
C GLU A 287 -22.69 7.39 27.38
N ASP A 288 -23.65 8.31 27.47
CA ASP A 288 -24.99 8.13 26.91
C ASP A 288 -24.98 8.12 25.39
N ASP A 289 -24.09 8.88 24.75
CA ASP A 289 -23.87 8.78 23.31
C ASP A 289 -23.37 7.39 22.89
N VAL A 290 -22.46 6.78 23.66
CA VAL A 290 -21.98 5.42 23.40
C VAL A 290 -23.10 4.41 23.64
N ARG A 291 -23.90 4.60 24.69
CA ARG A 291 -25.07 3.77 24.99
C ARG A 291 -26.13 3.84 23.88
N ASN A 292 -26.31 5.02 23.27
CA ASN A 292 -27.26 5.27 22.20
C ASN A 292 -26.68 5.06 20.79
N LEU A 293 -25.46 4.52 20.67
CA LEU A 293 -24.84 4.20 19.38
C LEU A 293 -25.74 3.26 18.57
N THR A 294 -26.09 3.69 17.35
CA THR A 294 -26.93 2.88 16.46
C THR A 294 -26.09 1.82 15.74
N LYS A 295 -26.75 0.74 15.30
CA LYS A 295 -26.08 -0.31 14.49
C LYS A 295 -25.57 0.23 13.16
N ASP A 296 -26.25 1.21 12.58
CA ASP A 296 -25.87 1.79 11.30
C ASP A 296 -24.62 2.67 11.46
N GLU A 297 -24.57 3.50 12.50
CA GLU A 297 -23.37 4.30 12.82
C GLU A 297 -22.18 3.39 13.18
N ALA A 298 -22.41 2.31 13.95
CA ALA A 298 -21.37 1.34 14.23
C ALA A 298 -20.83 0.69 12.94
N GLN A 299 -21.71 0.33 11.99
CA GLN A 299 -21.31 -0.21 10.69
C GLN A 299 -20.48 0.78 9.87
N GLU A 300 -20.84 2.07 9.87
CA GLU A 300 -20.03 3.11 9.22
C GLU A 300 -18.63 3.21 9.82
N ILE A 301 -18.53 3.17 11.16
CA ILE A 301 -17.25 3.16 11.87
C ILE A 301 -16.42 1.94 11.49
N TYR A 302 -17.04 0.75 11.49
CA TYR A 302 -16.37 -0.49 11.10
C TYR A 302 -15.87 -0.44 9.64
N ARG A 303 -16.70 0.07 8.73
CA ARG A 303 -16.32 0.24 7.33
C ARG A 303 -15.14 1.18 7.19
N ALA A 304 -15.20 2.35 7.83
CA ALA A 304 -14.18 3.38 7.72
C ALA A 304 -12.84 2.97 8.37
N LYS A 305 -12.87 2.48 9.61
CA LYS A 305 -11.67 2.23 10.42
C LYS A 305 -10.98 0.89 10.15
N TYR A 306 -11.72 -0.09 9.63
CA TYR A 306 -11.21 -1.45 9.47
C TYR A 306 -11.35 -1.93 8.03
N TRP A 307 -12.57 -2.01 7.48
CA TRP A 307 -12.82 -2.59 6.15
C TRP A 307 -12.06 -1.87 5.04
N ASN A 308 -12.18 -0.54 4.99
CA ASN A 308 -11.55 0.28 3.95
C ASN A 308 -10.03 0.36 4.14
N VAL A 309 -9.56 0.52 5.38
CA VAL A 309 -8.13 0.60 5.71
C VAL A 309 -7.39 -0.67 5.28
N MET A 310 -8.00 -1.85 5.47
CA MET A 310 -7.43 -3.14 5.05
C MET A 310 -7.77 -3.50 3.60
N ARG A 311 -8.47 -2.62 2.88
CA ARG A 311 -8.95 -2.86 1.50
C ARG A 311 -9.70 -4.19 1.36
N CYS A 312 -10.52 -4.53 2.34
CA CYS A 312 -11.26 -5.80 2.36
C CYS A 312 -12.14 -5.98 1.12
N ASN A 313 -12.66 -4.88 0.54
CA ASN A 313 -13.46 -4.92 -0.69
C ASN A 313 -12.67 -5.39 -1.94
N ASP A 314 -11.34 -5.34 -1.90
CA ASP A 314 -10.48 -5.80 -3.00
C ASP A 314 -10.04 -7.27 -2.85
N LEU A 315 -10.32 -7.88 -1.68
CA LEU A 315 -9.95 -9.25 -1.33
C LEU A 315 -11.04 -10.24 -1.78
N PRO A 316 -10.67 -11.49 -2.12
CA PRO A 316 -11.65 -12.52 -2.45
C PRO A 316 -12.60 -12.84 -1.28
N PRO A 317 -13.85 -13.25 -1.57
CA PRO A 317 -14.80 -13.69 -0.54
C PRO A 317 -14.21 -14.78 0.36
N GLY A 318 -14.40 -14.64 1.66
CA GLY A 318 -13.83 -15.49 2.69
C GLY A 318 -12.48 -14.99 3.20
N ILE A 319 -11.59 -14.51 2.32
CA ILE A 319 -10.33 -13.87 2.73
C ILE A 319 -10.62 -12.50 3.36
N ASP A 320 -11.55 -11.75 2.76
CA ASP A 320 -12.07 -10.50 3.29
C ASP A 320 -12.60 -10.63 4.74
N LEU A 321 -13.38 -11.69 5.03
CA LEU A 321 -13.89 -11.99 6.36
C LEU A 321 -12.76 -12.32 7.35
N MET A 322 -11.82 -13.19 6.97
CA MET A 322 -10.70 -13.58 7.85
C MET A 322 -9.85 -12.36 8.24
N VAL A 323 -9.55 -11.51 7.27
CA VAL A 323 -8.75 -10.29 7.47
C VAL A 323 -9.53 -9.28 8.30
N PHE A 324 -10.82 -9.11 8.03
CA PHE A 324 -11.64 -8.14 8.73
C PHE A 324 -11.84 -8.52 10.21
N ASP A 325 -12.28 -9.76 10.50
CA ASP A 325 -12.52 -10.22 11.88
C ASP A 325 -11.27 -10.14 12.75
N PHE A 326 -10.12 -10.59 12.21
CA PHE A 326 -8.87 -10.50 12.95
C PHE A 326 -8.37 -9.06 13.08
N GLY A 327 -8.63 -8.20 12.09
CA GLY A 327 -8.30 -6.78 12.15
C GLY A 327 -9.10 -6.02 13.20
N VAL A 328 -10.37 -6.37 13.43
CA VAL A 328 -11.19 -5.83 14.53
C VAL A 328 -10.62 -6.28 15.88
N ASN A 329 -10.27 -7.55 16.02
CA ASN A 329 -9.79 -8.10 17.29
C ASN A 329 -8.36 -7.68 17.67
N ALA A 330 -7.45 -7.64 16.69
CA ALA A 330 -6.01 -7.51 16.93
C ALA A 330 -5.37 -6.33 16.17
N GLY A 331 -6.17 -5.49 15.52
CA GLY A 331 -5.74 -4.28 14.81
C GLY A 331 -5.49 -4.47 13.31
N PRO A 332 -5.84 -3.49 12.46
CA PRO A 332 -5.75 -3.59 11.00
C PRO A 332 -4.37 -4.01 10.47
N GLN A 333 -3.32 -3.33 10.93
CA GLN A 333 -1.97 -3.56 10.42
C GLN A 333 -1.46 -4.97 10.73
N ARG A 334 -1.80 -5.53 11.90
CA ARG A 334 -1.42 -6.90 12.27
C ARG A 334 -2.12 -7.92 11.38
N SER A 335 -3.39 -7.70 11.09
CA SER A 335 -4.16 -8.56 10.20
C SER A 335 -3.61 -8.57 8.78
N VAL A 336 -3.29 -7.40 8.23
CA VAL A 336 -2.66 -7.30 6.89
C VAL A 336 -1.29 -7.97 6.86
N LYS A 337 -0.45 -7.77 7.89
CA LYS A 337 0.85 -8.45 7.98
C LYS A 337 0.70 -9.98 8.03
N LEU A 338 -0.31 -10.48 8.72
CA LEU A 338 -0.61 -11.91 8.76
C LEU A 338 -1.08 -12.43 7.39
N LEU A 339 -1.93 -11.68 6.67
CA LEU A 339 -2.33 -12.01 5.30
C LEU A 339 -1.12 -12.13 4.39
N GLN A 340 -0.21 -11.16 4.44
CA GLN A 340 1.00 -11.14 3.63
C GLN A 340 1.92 -12.32 3.93
N LYS A 341 2.09 -12.64 5.22
CA LYS A 341 2.82 -13.84 5.66
C LYS A 341 2.18 -15.12 5.10
N ALA A 342 0.85 -15.25 5.18
CA ALA A 342 0.13 -16.42 4.69
C ALA A 342 0.19 -16.55 3.15
N ALA A 343 0.16 -15.42 2.44
CA ALA A 343 0.27 -15.33 0.98
C ALA A 343 1.70 -15.44 0.45
N GLY A 344 2.72 -15.42 1.33
CA GLY A 344 4.12 -15.56 0.93
C GLY A 344 4.69 -14.31 0.22
N VAL A 345 4.22 -13.12 0.59
CA VAL A 345 4.71 -11.85 0.06
C VAL A 345 5.40 -11.02 1.14
N THR A 346 6.08 -9.94 0.74
CA THR A 346 6.71 -8.98 1.66
C THR A 346 5.71 -8.46 2.69
N ILE A 347 6.11 -8.45 3.96
CA ILE A 347 5.27 -8.11 5.10
C ILE A 347 5.43 -6.61 5.42
N ASP A 348 4.85 -5.74 4.57
CA ASP A 348 4.89 -4.28 4.75
C ASP A 348 3.66 -3.71 5.49
N GLY A 349 2.62 -4.52 5.70
CA GLY A 349 1.37 -4.15 6.37
C GLY A 349 0.40 -3.32 5.52
N SER A 350 0.60 -3.25 4.20
CA SER A 350 -0.27 -2.54 3.26
C SER A 350 -0.77 -3.46 2.15
N VAL A 351 -2.08 -3.47 1.89
CA VAL A 351 -2.65 -4.26 0.79
C VAL A 351 -2.41 -3.56 -0.54
N GLY A 352 -1.26 -3.84 -1.16
CA GLY A 352 -0.86 -3.34 -2.48
C GLY A 352 -1.14 -4.31 -3.64
N PRO A 353 -0.83 -3.93 -4.89
CA PRO A 353 -1.03 -4.78 -6.06
C PRO A 353 -0.35 -6.15 -5.97
N ILE A 354 0.84 -6.24 -5.36
CA ILE A 354 1.56 -7.50 -5.14
C ILE A 354 0.79 -8.41 -4.19
N THR A 355 0.30 -7.87 -3.07
CA THR A 355 -0.51 -8.64 -2.11
C THR A 355 -1.79 -9.13 -2.77
N LEU A 356 -2.50 -8.26 -3.51
CA LEU A 356 -3.73 -8.64 -4.21
C LEU A 356 -3.50 -9.71 -5.27
N ALA A 357 -2.42 -9.62 -6.04
CA ALA A 357 -2.08 -10.63 -7.04
C ALA A 357 -1.80 -11.99 -6.40
N ALA A 358 -0.99 -12.02 -5.33
CA ALA A 358 -0.68 -13.26 -4.62
C ALA A 358 -1.92 -13.89 -3.98
N VAL A 359 -2.77 -13.08 -3.33
CA VAL A 359 -4.01 -13.55 -2.71
C VAL A 359 -4.98 -14.12 -3.75
N ARG A 360 -5.08 -13.51 -4.94
CA ARG A 360 -5.95 -14.00 -6.03
C ARG A 360 -5.41 -15.24 -6.73
N ALA A 361 -4.10 -15.43 -6.74
CA ALA A 361 -3.45 -16.60 -7.33
C ALA A 361 -3.43 -17.81 -6.38
N ALA A 362 -3.53 -17.59 -5.06
CA ALA A 362 -3.53 -18.66 -4.07
C ALA A 362 -4.83 -19.48 -4.10
N ASP A 363 -4.76 -20.75 -3.70
CA ASP A 363 -5.98 -21.49 -3.39
C ASP A 363 -6.64 -20.88 -2.14
N PRO A 364 -7.92 -20.48 -2.21
CA PRO A 364 -8.59 -19.83 -1.08
C PRO A 364 -8.64 -20.70 0.18
N ALA A 365 -8.84 -22.02 0.07
CA ALA A 365 -8.95 -22.88 1.25
C ALA A 365 -7.60 -23.01 1.95
N GLU A 366 -6.52 -23.14 1.19
CA GLU A 366 -5.16 -23.16 1.72
C GLU A 366 -4.79 -21.82 2.36
N LEU A 367 -5.08 -20.69 1.71
CA LEU A 367 -4.77 -19.36 2.25
C LEU A 367 -5.56 -19.08 3.55
N ILE A 368 -6.85 -19.44 3.59
CA ILE A 368 -7.67 -19.36 4.81
C ILE A 368 -7.07 -20.22 5.93
N ALA A 369 -6.64 -21.45 5.62
CA ALA A 369 -6.04 -22.33 6.61
C ALA A 369 -4.72 -21.78 7.18
N ARG A 370 -3.83 -21.27 6.31
CA ARG A 370 -2.57 -20.63 6.72
C ARG A 370 -2.81 -19.39 7.57
N PHE A 371 -3.79 -18.57 7.19
CA PHE A 371 -4.18 -17.39 7.97
C PHE A 371 -4.73 -17.78 9.35
N ALA A 372 -5.66 -18.75 9.40
CA ALA A 372 -6.25 -19.23 10.65
C ALA A 372 -5.17 -19.80 11.60
N GLN A 373 -4.21 -20.54 11.06
CA GLN A 373 -3.08 -21.05 11.85
C GLN A 373 -2.23 -19.89 12.40
N GLY A 374 -1.82 -18.94 11.57
CA GLY A 374 -1.00 -17.82 12.06
C GLY A 374 -1.74 -16.89 13.03
N ARG A 375 -3.07 -16.80 12.93
CA ARG A 375 -3.93 -16.16 13.94
C ARG A 375 -3.87 -16.91 15.27
N MET A 376 -4.01 -18.23 15.26
CA MET A 376 -3.90 -19.06 16.46
C MET A 376 -2.51 -19.00 17.09
N ASP A 377 -1.45 -18.96 16.28
CA ASP A 377 -0.08 -18.79 16.76
C ASP A 377 0.10 -17.44 17.47
N HIS A 378 -0.50 -16.37 16.93
CA HIS A 378 -0.52 -15.07 17.59
C HIS A 378 -1.25 -15.14 18.93
N TYR A 379 -2.44 -15.71 18.99
CA TYR A 379 -3.17 -15.82 20.24
C TYR A 379 -2.43 -16.65 21.30
N ARG A 380 -1.85 -17.79 20.93
CA ARG A 380 -1.04 -18.63 21.82
C ARG A 380 0.19 -17.91 22.36
N SER A 381 0.68 -16.88 21.67
CA SER A 381 1.80 -16.05 22.13
C SER A 381 1.42 -15.02 23.21
N LEU A 382 0.14 -14.77 23.44
CA LEU A 382 -0.33 -13.80 24.42
C LEU A 382 -0.35 -14.41 25.83
N SER A 383 0.11 -13.65 26.82
CA SER A 383 0.10 -14.07 28.24
C SER A 383 -1.29 -14.37 28.78
N THR A 384 -2.33 -13.79 28.18
CA THR A 384 -3.73 -13.96 28.58
C THR A 384 -4.42 -15.15 27.90
N PHE A 385 -3.68 -15.96 27.13
CA PHE A 385 -4.22 -17.14 26.44
C PHE A 385 -4.76 -18.21 27.39
N GLU A 386 -4.19 -18.37 28.58
CA GLU A 386 -4.71 -19.34 29.56
C GLU A 386 -6.16 -19.02 29.95
N THR A 387 -6.51 -17.73 30.02
CA THR A 387 -7.85 -17.27 30.41
C THR A 387 -8.81 -17.20 29.22
N PHE A 388 -8.38 -16.66 28.06
CA PHE A 388 -9.27 -16.36 26.93
C PHE A 388 -9.09 -17.29 25.72
N GLY A 389 -8.08 -18.16 25.73
CA GLY A 389 -7.67 -18.97 24.58
C GLY A 389 -8.76 -19.89 24.04
N ARG A 390 -9.65 -20.39 24.91
CA ARG A 390 -10.81 -21.19 24.48
C ARG A 390 -11.77 -20.38 23.61
N GLY A 391 -12.07 -19.14 24.02
CA GLY A 391 -12.93 -18.24 23.25
C GLY A 391 -12.31 -17.87 21.90
N TRP A 392 -11.02 -17.55 21.88
CA TRP A 392 -10.30 -17.24 20.65
C TRP A 392 -10.19 -18.43 19.69
N THR A 393 -10.00 -19.63 20.22
CA THR A 393 -9.98 -20.86 19.42
C THR A 393 -11.35 -21.09 18.76
N ASN A 394 -12.42 -21.02 19.56
CA ASN A 394 -13.79 -21.22 19.06
C ASN A 394 -14.16 -20.17 17.99
N ARG A 395 -13.83 -18.88 18.21
CA ARG A 395 -14.06 -17.82 17.22
C ARG A 395 -13.27 -18.06 15.95
N THR A 396 -12.00 -18.46 16.05
CA THR A 396 -11.15 -18.71 14.89
C THR A 396 -11.70 -19.84 14.02
N GLU A 397 -12.12 -20.96 14.62
CA GLU A 397 -12.70 -22.07 13.86
C GLU A 397 -14.07 -21.74 13.27
N ALA A 398 -14.93 -21.01 14.00
CA ALA A 398 -16.22 -20.56 13.49
C ALA A 398 -16.07 -19.64 12.27
N VAL A 399 -15.22 -18.61 12.37
CA VAL A 399 -14.95 -17.66 11.29
C VAL A 399 -14.29 -18.36 10.10
N ARG A 400 -13.34 -19.29 10.35
CA ARG A 400 -12.73 -20.12 9.32
C ARG A 400 -13.77 -20.93 8.54
N ALA A 401 -14.72 -21.57 9.22
CA ALA A 401 -15.77 -22.34 8.58
C ALA A 401 -16.69 -21.45 7.73
N THR A 402 -17.06 -20.26 8.20
CA THR A 402 -17.81 -19.28 7.40
C THR A 402 -17.02 -18.80 6.19
N ALA A 403 -15.74 -18.48 6.36
CA ALA A 403 -14.86 -18.03 5.28
C ALA A 403 -14.73 -19.08 4.18
N LEU A 404 -14.60 -20.37 4.53
CA LEU A 404 -14.58 -21.46 3.57
C LEU A 404 -15.89 -21.58 2.79
N ARG A 405 -17.05 -21.43 3.44
CA ARG A 405 -18.35 -21.41 2.77
C ARG A 405 -18.48 -20.23 1.79
N MET A 406 -18.02 -19.05 2.18
CA MET A 406 -18.01 -17.87 1.31
C MET A 406 -17.11 -18.08 0.09
N ALA A 407 -15.91 -18.63 0.29
CA ALA A 407 -14.97 -18.90 -0.80
C ALA A 407 -15.52 -19.95 -1.78
N LEU A 408 -16.21 -20.99 -1.28
CA LEU A 408 -16.87 -22.00 -2.12
C LEU A 408 -18.04 -21.41 -2.90
N ALA A 409 -18.91 -20.61 -2.26
CA ALA A 409 -20.05 -19.97 -2.89
C ALA A 409 -19.65 -18.94 -3.97
N ALA A 410 -18.42 -18.42 -3.92
CA ALA A 410 -17.88 -17.53 -4.95
C ALA A 410 -17.28 -18.27 -6.16
N LYS A 411 -16.97 -19.57 -6.03
CA LYS A 411 -16.51 -20.43 -7.13
C LYS A 411 -17.66 -21.10 -7.89
N ALA A 412 -18.82 -21.24 -7.24
CA ALA A 412 -20.06 -21.76 -7.82
C ALA A 412 -20.80 -20.67 -8.61
#